data_AF-Q0AWN0-F1
#
_entry.id   AF-Q0AWN0-F1
#
_cell.length_a   1.000
_cell.length_b   1.000
_cell.length_c   1.000
_cell.angle_alpha   90.00
_cell.angle_beta   90.00
_cell.angle_gamma   90.00
#
_symmetry.space_group_name_H-M   'P 1'
#
loop_
_entity.id
_entity.type
_entity.pdbx_description
1 polymer ?
#
loop_
_entity_poly.entity_id
_entity_poly.type
_entity_poly.pdbx_seq_one_letter_code
_entity_poly.pdbx_strand_id
1 'polypeptide(L)' 'MLKNITLSAEEHLIERARKKAKKSDTTLNALFRQWLRGYTRELTVPAELDSFLAKVDYIDAGRKFSRDEFNER' A
#
# COMPACT_ATOMS: atom_id res chain seq x y z
N MET A 1 4.18 10.34 -16.89
CA MET A 1 3.95 11.80 -16.88
C MET A 1 3.37 12.21 -15.53
N LEU A 2 3.81 13.35 -14.98
CA LEU A 2 3.24 13.91 -13.74
C LEU A 2 2.02 14.76 -14.10
N LYS A 3 0.90 14.59 -13.38
CA LYS A 3 -0.30 15.42 -13.49
C LYS A 3 -0.46 16.26 -12.21
N ASN A 4 -0.92 17.50 -12.36
CA ASN A 4 -1.19 18.38 -11.22
C ASN A 4 -2.56 18.03 -10.62
N ILE A 5 -2.62 18.02 -9.28
CA ILE A 5 -3.83 17.78 -8.51
C ILE A 5 -4.00 18.97 -7.55
N THR A 6 -5.18 19.59 -7.58
CA THR A 6 -5.55 20.67 -6.65
C THR A 6 -6.43 20.09 -5.55
N LEU A 7 -6.07 20.33 -4.30
CA LEU A 7 -6.79 19.84 -3.11
C LEU A 7 -7.03 21.01 -2.17
N SER A 8 -8.24 21.09 -1.63
CA SER A 8 -8.62 22.07 -0.61
C SER A 8 -8.67 21.38 0.75
N ALA A 9 -8.07 22.02 1.75
CA ALA A 9 -8.12 21.61 3.13
C ALA A 9 -8.02 22.86 4.01
N GLU A 10 -8.37 22.74 5.28
CA GLU A 10 -8.24 23.86 6.22
C GLU A 10 -6.78 24.33 6.31
N GLU A 11 -6.57 25.64 6.23
CA GLU A 11 -5.24 26.26 6.18
C GLU A 11 -4.35 25.80 7.34
N HIS A 12 -4.91 25.77 8.55
CA HIS A 12 -4.20 25.38 9.76
C HIS A 12 -3.68 23.92 9.69
N LEU A 13 -4.36 23.03 8.97
CA LEU A 13 -3.92 21.66 8.75
C LEU A 13 -2.78 21.61 7.73
N ILE A 14 -2.87 22.37 6.64
CA ILE A 14 -1.82 22.45 5.61
C ILE A 14 -0.52 22.97 6.22
N GLU A 15 -0.59 24.02 7.04
CA GLU A 15 0.59 24.57 7.72
C GLU A 15 1.22 23.58 8.70
N ARG A 16 0.40 22.94 9.54
CA ARG A 16 0.88 21.92 10.49
C ARG A 16 1.54 20.75 9.76
N ALA A 17 0.92 20.27 8.69
CA ALA A 17 1.45 19.16 7.89
C ALA A 17 2.78 19.53 7.21
N ARG A 18 2.90 20.74 6.67
CA ARG A 18 4.17 21.26 6.12
C ARG A 18 5.27 21.36 7.18
N LYS A 19 4.97 21.90 8.37
CA LYS A 19 5.93 21.98 9.48
C LYS A 19 6.40 20.59 9.92
N LYS A 20 5.47 19.62 10.03
CA LYS A 20 5.79 18.23 10.37
C LYS A 20 6.68 17.58 9.31
N ALA A 21 6.35 17.74 8.03
CA ALA A 21 7.14 17.21 6.93
C ALA A 21 8.57 17.77 6.93
N LYS A 22 8.73 19.09 7.14
CA LYS A 22 10.04 19.74 7.19
C LYS A 22 10.90 19.23 8.36
N LYS A 23 10.31 18.89 9.51
CA LYS A 23 11.01 18.27 10.64
C LYS A 23 11.54 16.87 10.33
N SER A 24 10.97 16.21 9.33
CA SER A 24 11.36 14.87 8.87
C SER A 24 12.10 14.91 7.53
N ASP A 25 12.74 16.04 7.21
CA ASP A 25 13.50 16.29 5.97
C ASP A 25 12.74 15.89 4.68
N THR A 26 11.42 16.09 4.68
CA THR A 26 10.54 15.76 3.56
C THR A 26 9.57 16.90 3.26
N THR A 27 8.73 16.73 2.24
CA THR A 27 7.71 17.70 1.85
C THR A 27 6.32 17.09 1.94
N LEU A 28 5.33 17.94 2.19
CA LEU A 28 3.92 17.52 2.16
C LEU A 28 3.55 16.85 0.82
N ASN A 29 4.10 17.33 -0.29
CA ASN A 29 3.89 16.76 -1.62
C ASN A 29 4.50 15.35 -1.75
N ALA A 30 5.69 15.11 -1.19
CA ALA A 30 6.30 13.78 -1.19
C ALA A 30 5.48 12.77 -0.37
N LEU A 31 5.02 13.18 0.81
CA LEU A 31 4.12 12.38 1.65
C LEU A 31 2.80 12.10 0.94
N PHE A 32 2.22 13.09 0.25
CA PHE A 32 0.99 12.92 -0.51
C PHE A 32 1.16 11.90 -1.65
N ARG A 33 2.28 11.95 -2.39
CA ARG A 33 2.60 10.95 -3.43
C ARG A 33 2.75 9.54 -2.84
N GLN A 34 3.34 9.42 -1.65
CA GLN A 34 3.45 8.13 -0.96
C GLN A 34 2.08 7.61 -0.54
N TRP A 35 1.23 8.48 0.01
CA TRP A 35 -0.14 8.14 0.36
C TRP A 35 -0.94 7.68 -0.87
N LEU A 36 -0.86 8.40 -2.00
CA LEU A 36 -1.52 7.99 -3.25
C LEU A 36 -1.08 6.59 -3.71
N ARG A 37 0.22 6.28 -3.63
CA ARG A 37 0.72 4.93 -3.97
C ARG A 37 0.16 3.86 -3.03
N GLY A 38 0.01 4.16 -1.74
CA GLY A 38 -0.61 3.25 -0.78
C GLY A 38 -2.09 3.04 -1.06
N TYR A 39 -2.81 4.15 -1.30
CA TYR A 39 -4.24 4.16 -1.59
C TYR A 39 -4.59 3.34 -2.84
N THR A 40 -3.75 3.34 -3.88
CA THR A 40 -3.97 2.52 -5.07
C THR A 40 -3.61 1.04 -4.87
N ARG A 41 -2.79 0.68 -3.87
CA ARG A 41 -2.38 -0.72 -3.65
C ARG A 41 -3.55 -1.58 -3.20
N GLU A 42 -4.43 -1.07 -2.33
CA GLU A 42 -5.61 -1.84 -1.89
C GLU A 42 -6.51 -2.26 -3.06
N LEU A 43 -6.55 -1.46 -4.13
CA LEU A 43 -7.26 -1.80 -5.36
C LEU A 43 -6.54 -2.83 -6.23
N THR A 44 -5.23 -3.03 -6.03
CA THR A 44 -4.37 -3.90 -6.87
C THR A 44 -4.04 -5.24 -6.22
N VAL A 45 -4.10 -5.33 -4.88
CA VAL A 45 -3.83 -6.57 -4.13
C VAL A 45 -4.69 -7.75 -4.59
N PRO A 46 -6.00 -7.61 -4.89
CA PRO A 46 -6.79 -8.74 -5.41
C PRO A 46 -6.22 -9.29 -6.71
N ALA A 47 -5.84 -8.40 -7.65
CA ALA A 47 -5.33 -8.81 -8.96
C ALA A 47 -3.92 -9.41 -8.91
N GLU A 48 -3.03 -8.86 -8.07
CA GLU A 48 -1.69 -9.43 -7.88
C GLU A 48 -1.76 -10.79 -7.17
N LEU A 49 -2.62 -10.93 -6.15
CA LEU A 49 -2.87 -12.18 -5.45
C LEU A 49 -3.45 -13.24 -6.39
N ASP A 50 -4.47 -12.91 -7.18
CA ASP A 50 -5.07 -13.83 -8.15
C ASP A 50 -4.05 -14.28 -9.20
N SER A 51 -3.21 -13.36 -9.70
CA SER A 51 -2.16 -13.71 -10.66
C SER A 51 -1.05 -14.57 -10.05
N PHE A 52 -0.77 -14.40 -8.76
CA PHE A 52 0.18 -15.21 -8.02
C PHE A 52 -0.39 -16.61 -7.76
N LEU A 53 -1.64 -16.71 -7.31
CA LEU A 53 -2.36 -17.97 -7.12
C LEU A 53 -2.45 -18.77 -8.42
N ALA A 54 -2.78 -18.11 -9.54
CA ALA A 54 -2.78 -18.75 -10.87
C ALA A 54 -1.39 -19.29 -11.28
N LYS A 55 -0.31 -18.64 -10.85
CA LYS A 55 1.06 -19.12 -11.11
C LYS A 55 1.48 -20.29 -10.23
N VAL A 56 0.80 -20.57 -9.13
CA VAL A 56 1.10 -21.72 -8.26
C VAL A 56 0.04 -22.81 -8.37
N ASP A 57 -0.96 -22.64 -9.24
CA ASP A 57 -2.06 -23.59 -9.47
C ASP A 57 -1.57 -24.97 -9.97
N TYR A 58 -0.39 -25.03 -10.60
CA TYR A 58 0.22 -26.31 -11.02
C TYR A 58 0.89 -27.08 -9.87
N ILE A 59 1.03 -26.46 -8.69
CA ILE A 59 1.68 -27.07 -7.53
C ILE A 59 0.61 -27.83 -6.74
N ASP A 60 0.44 -29.10 -7.06
CA ASP A 60 -0.31 -30.01 -6.20
C ASP A 60 0.58 -30.45 -5.04
N ALA A 61 0.24 -29.99 -3.83
CA ALA A 61 0.96 -30.36 -2.61
C ALA A 61 0.77 -31.85 -2.23
N GLY A 62 -0.04 -32.62 -2.98
CA GLY A 62 -0.32 -34.04 -2.77
C GLY A 62 -1.12 -34.35 -1.49
N ARG A 63 -1.27 -33.36 -0.61
CA ARG A 63 -2.13 -33.35 0.58
C ARG A 63 -2.44 -31.92 0.99
N LYS A 64 -3.59 -31.71 1.64
CA LYS A 64 -3.89 -30.44 2.31
C LYS A 64 -3.26 -30.45 3.69
N PHE A 65 -2.39 -29.50 3.97
CA PHE A 65 -1.86 -29.28 5.31
C PHE A 65 -2.86 -28.44 6.10
N SER A 66 -3.21 -28.90 7.30
CA SER A 66 -4.11 -28.15 8.18
C SER A 66 -3.34 -27.05 8.92
N ARG A 67 -4.05 -25.99 9.32
CA ARG A 67 -3.45 -24.87 10.08
C ARG A 67 -2.81 -25.33 11.40
N ASP A 68 -3.34 -26.39 12.00
CA ASP A 68 -2.81 -26.98 13.23
C ASP A 68 -1.45 -27.67 13.01
N GLU A 69 -1.26 -28.37 11.88
CA GLU A 69 0.02 -29.02 11.54
C GLU A 69 1.15 -28.00 11.30
N PHE A 70 0.84 -26.80 10.80
CA PHE A 70 1.84 -25.73 10.59
C PHE A 70 2.22 -25.00 11.89
N ASN A 71 1.41 -25.11 12.94
CA ASN A 71 1.60 -24.41 14.21
C ASN A 71 2.22 -25.28 15.31
N GLU A 72 2.40 -26.58 15.07
CA GLU A 72 3.20 -27.44 15.95
C GLU A 72 4.68 -27.05 15.81
N ARG A 73 5.21 -26.47 16.88
CA ARG A 73 6.61 -26.15 17.09
C ARG A 73 7.23 -27.12 18.08
#